data_AF-A0A2W6AID1-F1
#
_entry.id   AF-A0A2W6AID1-F1
#
_cell.length_a   1.000
_cell.length_b   1.000
_cell.length_c   1.000
_cell.angle_alpha   90.00
_cell.angle_beta   90.00
_cell.angle_gamma   90.00
#
_symmetry.space_group_name_H-M   'P 1'
#
loop_
_entity.id
_entity.type
_entity.pdbx_description
1 polymer ?
#
loop_
_entity_poly.entity_id
_entity_poly.type
_entity_poly.pdbx_seq_one_letter_code
_entity_poly.pdbx_strand_id
1 'polypeptide(L)'
;GKGDGYRYKEMPPDGEVWKRSLKALDELARHRRESVFYALCKEDQVNLLEAVRTGERLGDLPARRTWSLWLRYACSAFYAHPWAWNEIGFGGPAYPRGYKNVGIGKREPWEVQEVDAHSPVAWAERVESARREQRLRRPAAGSARAAEVGE
;
A
#
# COMPACT_ATOMS: atom_id res chain seq x y z
N GLY A 1 6.94 -17.66 9.93
CA GLY A 1 6.78 -16.35 10.58
C GLY A 1 5.64 -16.43 11.57
N LYS A 2 5.74 -15.75 12.71
CA LYS A 2 4.59 -15.56 13.62
C LYS A 2 3.59 -14.64 12.93
N GLY A 3 2.36 -15.11 12.70
CA GLY A 3 1.25 -14.27 12.24
C GLY A 3 0.61 -13.51 13.40
N ASP A 4 -0.38 -12.67 13.10
CA ASP A 4 -1.01 -11.74 14.06
C ASP A 4 -1.93 -12.40 15.11
N GLY A 5 -2.04 -13.73 15.11
CA GLY A 5 -2.95 -14.47 16.00
C GLY A 5 -4.43 -14.41 15.60
N TYR A 6 -4.78 -13.66 14.54
CA TYR A 6 -6.10 -13.66 13.93
C TYR A 6 -5.99 -13.77 12.39
N ARG A 7 -7.03 -14.29 11.73
CA ARG A 7 -7.14 -14.32 10.27
C ARG A 7 -8.59 -14.21 9.83
N TYR A 8 -8.83 -13.66 8.64
CA TYR A 8 -10.14 -13.72 8.01
C TYR A 8 -10.47 -15.16 7.61
N LYS A 9 -11.75 -15.55 7.70
CA LYS A 9 -12.23 -16.91 7.37
C LYS A 9 -11.80 -17.34 5.96
N GLU A 10 -11.84 -16.41 5.01
CA GLU A 10 -11.53 -16.62 3.60
C GLU A 10 -10.02 -16.56 3.26
N MET A 11 -9.16 -16.27 4.25
CA MET A 11 -7.73 -16.11 4.04
C MET A 11 -6.94 -17.32 4.59
N PRO A 12 -5.96 -17.83 3.82
CA PRO A 12 -4.98 -18.77 4.35
C PRO A 12 -4.05 -18.07 5.36
N PRO A 13 -3.17 -18.80 6.06
CA PRO A 13 -2.17 -18.20 6.94
C PRO A 13 -1.28 -17.19 6.19
N ASP A 14 -0.88 -16.11 6.87
CA ASP A 14 -0.16 -14.97 6.26
C ASP A 14 1.08 -15.39 5.44
N GLY A 15 1.87 -16.36 5.93
CA GLY A 15 3.04 -16.85 5.22
C GLY A 15 2.71 -17.54 3.89
N GLU A 16 1.54 -18.16 3.80
CA GLU A 16 1.04 -18.75 2.56
C GLU A 16 0.43 -17.69 1.63
N VAL A 17 -0.27 -16.69 2.18
CA VAL A 17 -0.74 -15.52 1.42
C VAL A 17 0.45 -14.85 0.73
N TRP A 18 1.56 -14.63 1.43
CA TRP A 18 2.77 -14.03 0.85
C TRP A 18 3.30 -14.83 -0.35
N LYS A 19 3.51 -16.14 -0.18
CA LYS A 19 4.03 -16.99 -1.26
C LYS A 19 3.11 -17.00 -2.47
N ARG A 20 1.81 -17.22 -2.26
CA ARG A 20 0.81 -17.29 -3.32
C ARG A 20 0.62 -15.95 -4.03
N SER A 21 0.53 -14.86 -3.28
CA SER A 21 0.32 -13.52 -3.85
C SER A 21 1.52 -13.01 -4.65
N LEU A 22 2.75 -13.26 -4.21
CA LEU A 22 3.95 -12.89 -4.98
C LEU A 22 4.07 -13.70 -6.27
N LYS A 23 3.76 -15.01 -6.22
CA LYS A 23 3.68 -15.83 -7.43
C LYS A 23 2.63 -15.31 -8.40
N ALA A 24 1.43 -15.01 -7.90
CA ALA A 24 0.34 -14.46 -8.70
C ALA A 24 0.67 -13.06 -9.28
N LEU A 25 1.46 -12.25 -8.56
CA LEU A 25 1.95 -10.96 -9.05
C LEU A 25 2.93 -11.13 -10.22
N ASP A 26 3.86 -12.08 -10.14
CA ASP A 26 4.77 -12.39 -11.24
C ASP A 26 4.04 -13.01 -12.44
N GLU A 27 3.03 -13.86 -12.21
CA GLU A 27 2.17 -14.39 -13.27
C GLU A 27 1.39 -13.25 -13.95
N LEU A 28 0.88 -12.28 -13.19
CA LEU A 28 0.22 -11.09 -13.72
C LEU A 28 1.18 -10.20 -14.53
N ALA A 29 2.43 -10.03 -14.06
CA ALA A 29 3.49 -9.31 -14.76
C ALA A 29 3.81 -9.98 -16.11
N ARG A 30 4.02 -11.30 -16.10
CA ARG A 30 4.30 -12.06 -17.33
C ARG A 30 3.15 -11.96 -18.32
N HIS A 31 1.91 -12.08 -17.85
CA HIS A 31 0.74 -11.97 -18.71
C HIS A 31 0.58 -10.58 -19.34
N ARG A 32 0.96 -9.50 -18.64
CA ARG A 32 0.71 -8.13 -19.12
C ARG A 32 1.90 -7.48 -19.82
N ARG A 33 3.11 -7.95 -19.55
CA ARG A 33 4.38 -7.29 -19.92
C ARG A 33 5.50 -8.27 -20.31
N GLU A 34 5.21 -9.57 -20.40
CA GLU A 34 6.17 -10.63 -20.77
C GLU A 34 7.44 -10.67 -19.90
N SER A 35 7.35 -10.14 -18.68
CA SER A 35 8.48 -10.05 -17.75
C SER A 35 8.02 -10.30 -16.30
N VAL A 36 8.97 -10.45 -15.39
CA VAL A 36 8.74 -10.58 -13.94
C VAL A 36 8.64 -9.21 -13.28
N PHE A 37 7.92 -9.11 -12.17
CA PHE A 37 7.56 -7.82 -11.57
C PHE A 37 8.77 -6.92 -11.28
N TYR A 38 9.84 -7.49 -10.71
CA TYR A 38 11.03 -6.72 -10.34
C TYR A 38 11.82 -6.17 -11.53
N ALA A 39 11.65 -6.75 -12.73
CA ALA A 39 12.35 -6.35 -13.95
C ALA A 39 11.56 -5.31 -14.77
N LEU A 40 10.34 -4.98 -14.35
CA LEU A 40 9.54 -3.93 -14.98
C LEU A 40 10.08 -2.54 -14.63
N CYS A 41 9.84 -1.56 -15.51
CA CYS A 41 10.05 -0.16 -15.16
C CYS A 41 9.10 0.28 -14.03
N LYS A 42 9.42 1.41 -13.39
CA LYS A 42 8.71 1.86 -12.20
C LYS A 42 7.25 2.18 -12.49
N GLU A 43 6.96 2.75 -13.66
CA GLU A 43 5.61 3.07 -14.11
C GLU A 43 4.76 1.80 -14.23
N ASP A 44 5.30 0.73 -14.82
CA ASP A 44 4.59 -0.54 -14.95
C ASP A 44 4.42 -1.26 -13.61
N GLN A 45 5.43 -1.23 -12.73
CA GLN A 45 5.29 -1.75 -11.37
C GLN A 45 4.13 -1.08 -10.64
N VAL A 46 4.04 0.25 -10.71
CA VAL A 46 2.94 1.02 -10.11
C VAL A 46 1.59 0.63 -10.72
N ASN A 47 1.50 0.53 -12.05
CA ASN A 47 0.26 0.15 -12.73
C ASN A 47 -0.21 -1.27 -12.35
N LEU A 48 0.71 -2.22 -12.15
CA LEU A 48 0.36 -3.56 -11.69
C LEU A 48 -0.11 -3.57 -10.24
N LEU A 49 0.59 -2.87 -9.34
CA LEU A 49 0.16 -2.75 -7.95
C LEU A 49 -1.21 -2.09 -7.83
N GLU A 50 -1.48 -1.09 -8.66
CA GLU A 50 -2.79 -0.44 -8.71
C GLU A 50 -3.89 -1.38 -9.22
N ALA A 51 -3.58 -2.26 -10.18
CA ALA A 51 -4.49 -3.29 -10.63
C ALA A 51 -4.80 -4.31 -9.53
N VAL A 52 -3.81 -4.67 -8.68
CA VAL A 52 -4.06 -5.50 -7.49
C VAL A 52 -4.92 -4.74 -6.48
N ARG A 53 -4.61 -3.48 -6.19
CA ARG A 53 -5.33 -2.66 -5.21
C ARG A 53 -6.81 -2.49 -5.55
N THR A 54 -7.13 -2.33 -6.84
CA THR A 54 -8.50 -2.09 -7.32
C THR A 54 -9.20 -3.34 -7.86
N GLY A 55 -8.50 -4.47 -7.94
CA GLY A 55 -9.05 -5.73 -8.39
C GLY A 55 -9.88 -6.45 -7.32
N GLU A 56 -10.61 -7.46 -7.75
CA GLU A 56 -11.34 -8.35 -6.84
C GLU A 56 -10.46 -9.50 -6.36
N ARG A 57 -9.64 -10.06 -7.26
CA ARG A 57 -8.79 -11.23 -7.00
C ARG A 57 -7.36 -11.02 -7.49
N LEU A 58 -6.43 -11.67 -6.81
CA LEU A 58 -5.03 -11.85 -7.23
C LEU A 58 -4.76 -13.36 -7.18
N GLY A 59 -4.82 -14.01 -8.34
CA GLY A 59 -4.89 -15.48 -8.40
C GLY A 59 -6.15 -15.99 -7.71
N ASP A 60 -5.98 -16.92 -6.77
CA ASP A 60 -7.03 -17.48 -5.92
C ASP A 60 -7.38 -16.59 -4.70
N LEU A 61 -6.59 -15.56 -4.42
CA LEU A 61 -6.72 -14.75 -3.21
C LEU A 61 -7.66 -13.54 -3.41
N PRO A 62 -8.42 -13.11 -2.39
CA PRO A 62 -9.15 -11.85 -2.42
C PRO A 62 -8.18 -10.66 -2.43
N ALA A 63 -8.16 -9.87 -3.50
CA ALA A 63 -7.13 -8.85 -3.73
C ALA A 63 -7.11 -7.76 -2.66
N ARG A 64 -8.29 -7.27 -2.24
CA ARG A 64 -8.40 -6.25 -1.17
C ARG A 64 -7.79 -6.72 0.16
N ARG A 65 -7.95 -8.01 0.49
CA ARG A 65 -7.40 -8.60 1.72
C ARG A 65 -5.89 -8.78 1.61
N THR A 66 -5.42 -9.27 0.47
CA THR A 66 -3.99 -9.39 0.18
C THR A 66 -3.29 -8.02 0.21
N TRP A 67 -3.88 -7.00 -0.41
CA TRP A 67 -3.36 -5.63 -0.38
C TRP A 67 -3.23 -5.10 1.05
N SER A 68 -4.26 -5.32 1.89
CA SER A 68 -4.24 -4.89 3.29
C SER A 68 -3.13 -5.59 4.08
N LEU A 69 -2.89 -6.87 3.80
CA LEU A 69 -1.80 -7.64 4.41
C LEU A 69 -0.43 -7.13 3.96
N TRP A 70 -0.22 -6.92 2.66
CA TRP A 70 1.02 -6.34 2.13
C TRP A 70 1.32 -5.00 2.77
N LEU A 71 0.34 -4.09 2.78
CA LEU A 71 0.51 -2.75 3.33
C LEU A 71 0.83 -2.79 4.82
N ARG A 72 0.15 -3.64 5.59
CA ARG A 72 0.43 -3.82 7.03
C ARG A 72 1.90 -4.15 7.27
N TYR A 73 2.41 -5.22 6.65
CA TYR A 73 3.80 -5.64 6.81
C TYR A 73 4.81 -4.65 6.24
N ALA A 74 4.50 -4.03 5.09
CA ALA A 74 5.36 -3.01 4.50
C ALA A 74 5.49 -1.79 5.42
N CYS A 75 4.37 -1.30 5.96
CA CYS A 75 4.37 -0.21 6.93
C CYS A 75 5.08 -0.61 8.23
N SER A 76 4.88 -1.83 8.74
CA SER A 76 5.60 -2.30 9.93
C SER A 76 7.11 -2.33 9.72
N ALA A 77 7.58 -2.78 8.55
CA ALA A 77 9.00 -2.79 8.22
C ALA A 77 9.54 -1.36 8.02
N PHE A 78 8.80 -0.50 7.32
CA PHE A 78 9.21 0.87 7.04
C PHE A 78 9.31 1.72 8.33
N TYR A 79 8.27 1.67 9.17
CA TYR A 79 8.23 2.40 10.44
C TYR A 79 8.93 1.69 11.61
N ALA A 80 9.69 0.63 11.36
CA ALA A 80 10.60 0.08 12.37
C ALA A 80 11.95 0.83 12.43
N HIS A 81 12.25 1.68 11.42
CA HIS A 81 13.54 2.35 11.32
C HIS A 81 13.52 3.73 12.00
N PRO A 82 14.50 4.07 12.88
CA PRO A 82 14.54 5.38 13.56
C PRO A 82 14.53 6.59 12.63
N TRP A 83 15.08 6.47 11.41
CA TRP A 83 14.98 7.57 10.43
C TRP A 83 13.55 7.84 9.96
N ALA A 84 12.72 6.80 9.80
CA ALA A 84 11.32 6.98 9.46
C ALA A 84 10.55 7.65 10.60
N TRP A 85 10.98 7.45 11.85
CA TRP A 85 10.41 8.15 13.00
C TRP A 85 10.70 9.65 12.95
N ASN A 86 11.94 10.02 12.64
CA ASN A 86 12.33 11.43 12.47
C ASN A 86 11.51 12.12 11.37
N GLU A 87 11.26 11.43 10.24
CA GLU A 87 10.48 11.97 9.13
C GLU A 87 9.02 12.30 9.51
N ILE A 88 8.44 11.54 10.44
CA ILE A 88 7.05 11.75 10.90
C ILE A 88 6.95 12.51 12.23
N GLY A 89 8.06 13.06 12.72
CA GLY A 89 8.08 13.77 14.01
C GLY A 89 7.90 12.89 15.24
N PHE A 90 8.14 11.57 15.11
CA PHE A 90 8.06 10.65 16.24
C PHE A 90 9.41 10.56 16.97
N GLY A 91 9.47 10.99 18.22
CA GLY A 91 10.68 10.96 19.05
C GLY A 91 11.17 9.56 19.46
N GLY A 92 10.49 8.50 19.02
CA GLY A 92 10.76 7.11 19.36
C GLY A 92 9.93 6.59 20.53
N PRO A 93 10.11 5.32 20.94
CA PRO A 93 9.41 4.77 22.09
C PRO A 93 9.79 5.53 23.36
N ALA A 94 8.82 5.79 24.22
CA ALA A 94 8.99 6.57 25.44
C ALA A 94 10.05 5.97 26.40
N TYR A 95 10.28 4.66 26.36
CA TYR A 95 11.22 4.00 27.26
C TYR A 95 12.69 4.30 26.89
N PRO A 96 13.59 4.59 27.86
CA PRO A 96 13.40 4.55 29.31
C PRO A 96 12.98 5.88 29.96
N ARG A 97 12.91 7.00 29.22
CA ARG A 97 12.77 8.35 29.81
C ARG A 97 11.33 8.80 30.08
N GLY A 98 10.36 8.26 29.34
CA GLY A 98 8.97 8.70 29.29
C GLY A 98 8.75 9.94 28.41
N TYR A 99 7.50 10.15 28.02
CA TYR A 99 7.00 11.45 27.56
C TYR A 99 6.28 12.11 28.74
N LYS A 100 6.74 13.29 29.15
CA LYS A 100 6.20 14.10 30.25
C LYS A 100 5.12 15.07 29.76
N ASN A 101 5.27 15.62 28.56
CA ASN A 101 4.45 16.68 28.01
C ASN A 101 3.34 16.09 27.12
N VAL A 102 2.24 15.71 27.77
CA VAL A 102 1.08 15.12 27.08
C VAL A 102 0.22 16.21 26.43
N GLY A 103 0.05 16.17 25.11
CA GLY A 103 -0.85 17.06 24.38
C GLY A 103 -0.38 17.38 22.97
N ILE A 104 -1.31 17.73 22.07
CA ILE A 104 -0.99 18.08 20.68
C ILE A 104 -0.08 19.31 20.66
N GLY A 105 1.07 19.20 20.00
CA GLY A 105 2.08 20.27 19.89
C GLY A 105 2.86 20.56 21.17
N LYS A 106 2.70 19.74 22.21
CA LYS A 106 3.52 19.82 23.43
C LYS A 106 4.81 19.04 23.18
N ARG A 107 5.94 19.73 23.27
CA ARG A 107 7.27 19.19 23.01
C ARG A 107 8.04 18.96 24.30
N GLU A 108 8.85 17.92 24.33
CA GLU A 108 9.82 17.73 25.40
C GLU A 108 10.97 18.74 25.31
N PRO A 109 11.70 19.03 26.41
CA PRO A 109 12.84 19.94 26.38
C PRO A 109 13.97 19.54 25.41
N TRP A 110 14.04 18.26 25.04
CA TRP A 110 15.00 17.73 24.07
C TRP A 110 14.42 17.57 22.65
N GLU A 111 13.10 17.77 22.47
CA GLU A 111 12.48 17.71 21.16
C GLU A 111 12.71 19.01 20.41
N VAL A 112 13.26 18.89 19.20
CA VAL A 112 13.46 20.02 18.30
C VAL A 112 12.11 20.35 17.66
N GLN A 113 11.86 21.64 17.40
CA GLN A 113 10.71 22.03 16.58
C GLN A 113 10.82 21.38 15.21
N GLU A 114 9.73 20.78 14.70
CA GLU A 114 9.66 20.46 13.29
C GLU A 114 9.83 21.74 12.47
N VAL A 115 10.84 21.76 11.60
CA VAL A 115 11.18 22.93 10.78
C VAL A 115 10.57 22.79 9.38
N ASP A 116 10.35 21.55 8.91
CA ASP A 116 9.96 21.23 7.53
C ASP A 116 8.72 20.34 7.43
N ALA A 117 7.92 20.23 8.50
CA ALA A 117 6.67 19.47 8.45
C ALA A 117 5.64 20.20 7.58
N HIS A 118 5.62 19.87 6.28
CA HIS A 118 4.56 20.30 5.39
C HIS A 118 3.23 19.69 5.85
N SER A 119 2.17 20.51 5.86
CA SER A 119 0.83 20.03 6.19
C SER A 119 0.50 18.77 5.35
N PRO A 120 0.25 17.62 6.00
CA PRO A 120 -0.04 16.39 5.29
C PRO A 120 -1.38 16.49 4.55
N VAL A 121 -2.23 17.45 4.90
CA VAL A 121 -3.50 17.73 4.22
C VAL A 121 -3.24 18.10 2.76
N ALA A 122 -2.25 18.95 2.46
CA ALA A 122 -1.94 19.33 1.08
C ALA A 122 -1.41 18.12 0.25
N TRP A 123 -0.64 17.23 0.88
CA TRP A 123 -0.24 15.98 0.24
C TRP A 123 -1.43 15.02 0.04
N ALA A 124 -2.29 14.88 1.05
CA ALA A 124 -3.48 14.03 0.98
C ALA A 124 -4.46 14.52 -0.10
N GLU A 125 -4.65 15.83 -0.22
CA GLU A 125 -5.44 16.46 -1.28
C GLU A 125 -4.85 16.19 -2.66
N ARG A 126 -3.51 16.28 -2.83
CA ARG A 126 -2.84 15.88 -4.08
C ARG A 126 -3.06 14.40 -4.40
N VAL A 127 -2.95 13.52 -3.40
CA VAL A 127 -3.19 12.07 -3.57
C VAL A 127 -4.64 11.80 -3.94
N GLU A 128 -5.61 12.45 -3.30
CA GLU A 128 -7.02 12.32 -3.63
C GLU A 128 -7.35 12.91 -5.01
N SER A 129 -6.68 13.98 -5.42
CA SER A 129 -6.82 14.57 -6.76
C SER A 129 -6.25 13.63 -7.83
N ALA A 130 -5.05 13.08 -7.61
CA ALA A 130 -4.46 12.06 -8.49
C ALA A 130 -5.31 10.79 -8.57
N ARG A 131 -5.92 10.34 -7.45
CA ARG A 131 -6.87 9.23 -7.42
C ARG A 131 -8.11 9.52 -8.27
N ARG A 132 -8.66 10.74 -8.20
CA ARG A 132 -9.80 11.17 -9.02
C ARG A 132 -9.43 11.17 -10.50
N GLU A 133 -8.29 11.74 -10.86
CA GLU A 133 -7.79 11.76 -12.24
C GLU A 133 -7.57 10.35 -12.79
N GLN A 134 -6.97 9.46 -12.00
CA GLN A 134 -6.74 8.08 -12.40
C GLN A 134 -8.05 7.29 -12.57
N ARG A 135 -9.06 7.58 -11.75
CA ARG A 135 -10.41 7.03 -11.89
C ARG A 135 -11.10 7.52 -13.18
N LEU A 136 -10.88 8.78 -13.55
CA LEU A 136 -11.42 9.38 -14.78
C LEU A 136 -10.69 8.91 -16.04
N ARG A 137 -9.39 8.58 -15.95
CA ARG A 137 -8.58 8.05 -17.06
C ARG A 137 -8.81 6.57 -17.35
N ARG A 138 -9.46 5.82 -16.46
CA ARG A 138 -9.82 4.42 -16.70
C ARG A 138 -11.04 4.38 -17.63
N PRO A 139 -10.95 3.79 -18.84
CA PRO A 139 -12.14 3.59 -19.66
C PRO A 139 -13.13 2.71 -18.89
N ALA A 140 -14.42 3.03 -18.99
CA ALA A 140 -15.48 2.24 -18.37
C ALA A 140 -15.36 0.79 -18.87
N ALA A 141 -15.13 -0.15 -17.96
CA ALA A 141 -15.19 -1.56 -18.27
C ALA A 141 -16.66 -1.92 -18.58
N GLY A 142 -17.03 -1.81 -19.86
CA GLY A 142 -18.34 -2.24 -20.35
C GLY A 142 -18.97 -1.32 -21.39
N SER A 143 -18.47 -1.34 -22.64
CA SER A 143 -19.31 -1.06 -23.82
C SER A 143 -18.77 -1.62 -25.15
N ALA A 144 -17.90 -2.63 -25.14
CA ALA A 144 -17.38 -3.24 -26.37
C ALA A 144 -17.73 -4.73 -26.43
N ARG A 145 -19.02 -5.03 -26.64
CA ARG A 145 -19.54 -6.29 -27.20
C ARG A 145 -21.05 -6.16 -27.46
N ALA A 146 -21.40 -5.39 -28.49
CA ALA A 146 -22.75 -5.39 -29.08
C ALA A 146 -22.73 -4.72 -30.46
N ALA A 147 -21.92 -5.25 -31.39
CA ALA A 147 -22.05 -4.96 -32.82
C ALA A 147 -21.14 -5.95 -33.58
N GLU A 148 -21.60 -7.20 -33.74
CA GLU A 148 -21.16 -8.12 -34.81
C GLU A 148 -21.96 -9.43 -34.71
N VAL A 149 -23.21 -9.35 -35.15
CA VAL A 149 -24.08 -10.41 -35.70
C VAL A 149 -24.97 -9.61 -36.65
N GLY A 150 -24.91 -9.69 -37.97
CA GLY A 150 -24.80 -10.82 -38.88
C GLY A 150 -25.84 -10.52 -39.96
N GLU A 151 -25.39 -10.34 -41.19
CA GLU A 151 -26.21 -10.40 -42.40
C GLU A 151 -25.97 -11.78 -43.05
#